data_AF-A0A9D9C5L2-F1
#
_entry.id   AF-A0A9D9C5L2-F1
#
_cell.length_a   1.000
_cell.length_b   1.000
_cell.length_c   1.000
_cell.angle_alpha   90.00
_cell.angle_beta   90.00
_cell.angle_gamma   90.00
#
_symmetry.space_group_name_H-M   'P 1'
#
loop_
_entity.id
_entity.type
_entity.pdbx_description
1 polymer ?
#
loop_
_entity_poly.entity_id
_entity_poly.type
_entity_poly.pdbx_seq_one_letter_code
_entity_poly.pdbx_strand_id
1 'polypeptide(L)'
;IVNKFREQKCAMVIGTYLMTDFNLNPIPPGKIDHSEWTDENGPNNALRINGLGAPRAFYTPLLREILLPNTCYGEDYAVGIRLSREYKIGRIYDVLYHCRRWEGNSDAALSVDKVNANNYYKDFLRTCELEARILMNESR
;
A
#
# COMPACT_ATOMS: atom_id res chain seq x y z
N ILE A 1 9.64 11.80 -5.71
CA ILE A 1 8.58 10.94 -6.32
C ILE A 1 8.64 10.98 -7.85
N VAL A 2 8.45 12.13 -8.51
CA VAL A 2 8.45 12.22 -9.98
C VAL A 2 9.73 11.65 -10.62
N ASN A 3 10.91 11.95 -10.06
CA ASN A 3 12.18 11.41 -10.55
C ASN A 3 12.19 9.87 -10.51
N LYS A 4 11.69 9.25 -9.43
CA LYS A 4 11.60 7.79 -9.29
C LYS A 4 10.75 7.15 -10.38
N PHE A 5 9.62 7.78 -10.75
CA PHE A 5 8.81 7.35 -11.89
C PHE A 5 9.59 7.39 -13.21
N ARG A 6 10.31 8.49 -13.46
CA ARG A 6 11.09 8.67 -14.70
C ARG A 6 12.25 7.69 -14.79
N GLU A 7 12.94 7.46 -13.69
CA GLU A 7 14.11 6.57 -13.60
C GLU A 7 13.72 5.10 -13.69
N GLN A 8 12.74 4.66 -12.89
CA GLN A 8 12.41 3.24 -12.77
C GLN A 8 11.28 2.79 -13.69
N LYS A 9 10.59 3.71 -14.35
CA LYS A 9 9.44 3.43 -15.24
C LYS A 9 8.41 2.51 -14.56
N CYS A 10 8.09 2.80 -13.30
CA CYS A 10 7.16 2.04 -12.47
C CYS A 10 5.72 2.55 -12.60
N ALA A 11 4.74 1.71 -12.29
CA ALA A 11 3.32 2.11 -12.30
C ALA A 11 2.88 2.78 -10.99
N MET A 12 3.61 2.52 -9.90
CA MET A 12 3.34 3.06 -8.58
C MET A 12 4.65 3.37 -7.86
N VAL A 13 4.65 4.42 -7.04
CA VAL A 13 5.74 4.73 -6.10
C VAL A 13 5.18 4.75 -4.69
N ILE A 14 5.80 3.99 -3.79
CA ILE A 14 5.48 3.94 -2.36
C ILE A 14 6.61 4.58 -1.56
N GLY A 15 6.25 5.38 -0.58
CA GLY A 15 7.20 6.07 0.28
C GLY A 15 7.21 5.56 1.71
N THR A 16 8.13 6.17 2.44
CA THR A 16 8.30 6.04 3.88
C THR A 16 7.67 7.22 4.59
N TYR A 17 7.10 6.97 5.76
CA TYR A 17 6.47 8.00 6.58
C TYR A 17 6.95 7.96 8.02
N LEU A 18 6.80 9.09 8.71
CA LEU A 18 7.06 9.23 10.13
C LEU A 18 5.73 9.37 10.87
N MET A 19 5.55 8.55 11.90
CA MET A 19 4.43 8.67 12.82
C MET A 19 4.62 9.87 13.73
N THR A 20 3.61 10.73 13.79
CA THR A 20 3.64 11.97 14.59
C THR A 20 2.34 12.20 15.34
N ASP A 21 2.40 12.96 16.42
CA ASP A 21 1.22 13.53 17.07
C ASP A 21 0.65 14.71 16.25
N PHE A 22 -0.36 15.39 16.79
CA PHE A 22 -0.97 16.54 16.14
C PHE A 22 0.01 17.71 15.94
N ASN A 23 1.00 17.85 16.83
CA ASN A 23 2.01 18.91 16.84
C ASN A 23 3.28 18.53 16.05
N LEU A 24 3.24 17.44 15.28
CA LEU A 24 4.36 16.90 14.50
C LEU A 24 5.52 16.31 15.33
N ASN A 25 5.32 16.09 16.63
CA ASN A 25 6.32 15.38 17.43
C ASN A 25 6.29 13.90 17.05
N PRO A 26 7.46 13.25 16.82
CA PRO A 26 7.51 11.82 16.53
C PRO A 26 6.90 11.00 17.67
N ILE A 27 6.05 10.04 17.31
CA ILE A 27 5.46 9.08 18.26
C ILE A 27 5.80 7.66 17.84
N PRO A 28 5.85 6.69 18.78
CA PRO A 28 5.98 5.29 18.43
C PRO A 28 4.90 4.84 17.42
N PRO A 29 5.24 3.96 16.46
CA PRO A 29 6.53 3.30 16.24
C PRO A 29 7.62 4.15 15.57
N GLY A 30 7.36 5.42 15.23
CA GLY A 30 8.32 6.31 14.58
C GLY A 30 8.34 6.12 13.07
N LYS A 31 9.52 5.92 12.49
CA LYS A 31 9.71 5.77 11.03
C LYS A 31 9.15 4.43 10.56
N ILE A 32 8.29 4.46 9.54
CA ILE A 32 7.75 3.28 8.88
C ILE A 32 8.20 3.26 7.44
N ASP A 33 9.23 2.47 7.14
CA ASP A 33 9.84 2.38 5.82
C ASP A 33 9.57 1.07 5.07
N HIS A 34 8.95 0.09 5.72
CA HIS A 34 8.76 -1.28 5.24
C HIS A 34 10.01 -1.83 4.53
N SER A 35 11.12 -1.89 5.26
CA SER A 35 12.39 -2.44 4.78
C SER A 35 12.29 -3.87 4.27
N GLU A 36 11.22 -4.61 4.60
CA GLU A 36 10.93 -5.94 4.06
C GLU A 36 10.66 -5.97 2.54
N TRP A 37 10.41 -4.82 1.91
CA TRP A 37 10.20 -4.71 0.47
C TRP A 37 11.53 -4.76 -0.29
N THR A 38 11.63 -5.66 -1.29
CA THR A 38 12.71 -5.71 -2.29
C THR A 38 12.16 -5.67 -3.71
N ASP A 39 13.00 -5.36 -4.70
CA ASP A 39 12.59 -5.35 -6.11
C ASP A 39 12.21 -6.77 -6.59
N GLU A 40 12.81 -7.82 -6.01
CA GLU A 40 12.58 -9.22 -6.37
C GLU A 40 11.34 -9.82 -5.71
N ASN A 41 11.09 -9.52 -4.42
CA ASN A 41 10.07 -10.20 -3.62
C ASN A 41 9.01 -9.26 -3.04
N GLY A 42 9.10 -7.96 -3.30
CA GLY A 42 8.12 -6.94 -2.90
C GLY A 42 6.68 -7.33 -3.25
N PRO A 43 6.38 -7.78 -4.49
CA PRO A 43 5.02 -8.20 -4.87
C PRO A 43 4.46 -9.36 -4.05
N ASN A 44 5.31 -10.29 -3.57
CA ASN A 44 4.86 -11.39 -2.71
C ASN A 44 4.71 -10.92 -1.26
N ASN A 45 5.62 -10.06 -0.81
CA ASN A 45 5.51 -9.42 0.50
C ASN A 45 4.23 -8.58 0.62
N ALA A 46 3.81 -7.92 -0.47
CA ALA A 46 2.57 -7.16 -0.52
C ALA A 46 1.35 -7.97 -0.08
N LEU A 47 1.30 -9.28 -0.38
CA LEU A 47 0.21 -10.18 0.00
C LEU A 47 0.21 -10.56 1.50
N ARG A 48 1.23 -10.16 2.27
CA ARG A 48 1.43 -10.56 3.67
C ARG A 48 1.40 -9.39 4.65
N ILE A 49 1.40 -8.16 4.14
CA ILE A 49 1.41 -6.94 4.95
C ILE A 49 0.06 -6.21 4.89
N ASN A 50 -0.21 -5.39 5.90
CA ASN A 50 -1.46 -4.62 5.99
C ASN A 50 -1.44 -3.31 5.20
N GLY A 51 -0.30 -2.86 4.69
CA GLY A 51 -0.19 -1.66 3.88
C GLY A 51 1.19 -1.53 3.28
N LEU A 52 1.30 -0.79 2.17
CA LEU A 52 2.54 -0.71 1.38
C LEU A 52 3.50 0.41 1.82
N GLY A 53 3.14 1.21 2.83
CA GLY A 53 3.82 2.47 3.19
C GLY A 53 3.19 3.69 2.51
N ALA A 54 3.47 4.89 3.01
CA ALA A 54 2.88 6.15 2.55
C ALA A 54 3.97 7.21 2.33
N PRO A 55 3.80 8.17 1.40
CA PRO A 55 2.65 8.33 0.51
C PRO A 55 2.64 7.28 -0.61
N ARG A 56 1.49 7.12 -1.27
CA ARG A 56 1.35 6.32 -2.49
C ARG A 56 1.11 7.26 -3.67
N ALA A 57 1.88 7.11 -4.73
CA ALA A 57 1.67 7.82 -5.98
C ALA A 57 1.47 6.79 -7.10
N PHE A 58 0.59 7.11 -8.04
CA PHE A 58 0.19 6.21 -9.12
C PHE A 58 0.39 6.89 -10.47
N TYR A 59 0.78 6.12 -11.48
CA TYR A 59 0.79 6.60 -12.85
C TYR A 59 -0.65 6.73 -13.36
N THR A 60 -1.07 7.97 -13.63
CA THR A 60 -2.48 8.33 -13.86
C THR A 60 -3.16 7.55 -14.99
N PRO A 61 -2.53 7.30 -16.16
CA PRO A 61 -3.15 6.51 -17.21
C PRO A 61 -3.54 5.10 -16.76
N LEU A 62 -2.63 4.38 -16.08
CA LEU A 62 -2.93 3.05 -15.55
C LEU A 62 -3.99 3.08 -14.45
N LEU A 63 -3.96 4.10 -13.58
CA LEU A 63 -4.97 4.22 -12.52
C LEU A 63 -6.39 4.39 -13.09
N ARG A 64 -6.52 5.10 -14.23
CA ARG A 64 -7.81 5.29 -14.91
C ARG A 64 -8.34 4.02 -15.58
N GLU A 65 -7.46 3.08 -15.91
CA GLU A 65 -7.84 1.78 -16.46
C GLU A 65 -8.21 0.77 -15.36
N ILE A 66 -7.45 0.76 -14.25
CA ILE A 66 -7.65 -0.19 -13.14
C ILE A 66 -8.81 0.22 -12.24
N LEU A 67 -9.03 1.52 -12.08
CA LEU A 67 -10.01 2.13 -11.16
C LEU A 67 -9.72 1.83 -9.68
N LEU A 68 -10.40 2.54 -8.79
CA LEU A 68 -10.35 2.27 -7.35
C LEU A 68 -11.66 1.61 -6.93
N PRO A 69 -11.63 0.56 -6.09
CA PRO A 69 -12.83 0.07 -5.44
C PRO A 69 -13.40 1.16 -4.52
N ASN A 70 -14.71 1.13 -4.28
CA ASN A 70 -15.38 2.05 -3.36
C ASN A 70 -15.83 1.28 -2.12
N THR A 71 -14.90 1.07 -1.17
CA THR A 71 -15.10 0.16 -0.01
C THR A 71 -14.87 0.83 1.34
N CYS A 72 -14.57 2.14 1.35
CA CYS A 72 -14.24 2.96 2.52
C CYS A 72 -13.06 2.42 3.36
N TYR A 73 -12.28 1.49 2.80
CA TYR A 73 -11.11 0.86 3.43
C TYR A 73 -10.31 0.07 2.39
N GLY A 74 -9.00 0.30 2.32
CA GLY A 74 -8.05 -0.55 1.60
C GLY A 74 -8.00 -0.37 0.08
N GLU A 75 -8.56 0.72 -0.46
CA GLU A 75 -8.61 1.00 -1.90
C GLU A 75 -7.21 1.11 -2.52
N ASP A 76 -6.31 1.80 -1.83
CA ASP A 76 -4.93 1.99 -2.24
C ASP A 76 -4.14 0.67 -2.22
N TYR A 77 -4.42 -0.19 -1.24
CA TYR A 77 -3.86 -1.53 -1.15
C TYR A 77 -4.38 -2.42 -2.28
N ALA A 78 -5.68 -2.38 -2.58
CA ALA A 78 -6.28 -3.13 -3.68
C ALA A 78 -5.62 -2.79 -5.03
N VAL A 79 -5.46 -1.49 -5.32
CA VAL A 79 -4.75 -1.04 -6.53
C VAL A 79 -3.28 -1.43 -6.50
N GLY A 80 -2.61 -1.31 -5.35
CA GLY A 80 -1.21 -1.65 -5.20
C GLY A 80 -0.91 -3.13 -5.50
N ILE A 81 -1.68 -4.06 -4.93
CA ILE A 81 -1.48 -5.49 -5.19
C ILE A 81 -1.82 -5.84 -6.65
N ARG A 82 -2.88 -5.25 -7.22
CA ARG A 82 -3.26 -5.43 -8.62
C ARG A 82 -2.16 -4.95 -9.57
N LEU A 83 -1.60 -3.77 -9.32
CA LEU A 83 -0.49 -3.22 -10.11
C LEU A 83 0.75 -4.10 -10.01
N SER A 84 1.07 -4.59 -8.81
CA SER A 84 2.27 -5.40 -8.57
C SER A 84 2.30 -6.73 -9.33
N ARG A 85 1.17 -7.18 -9.89
CA ARG A 85 1.08 -8.36 -10.74
C ARG A 85 1.84 -8.21 -12.07
N GLU A 86 1.76 -7.02 -12.66
CA GLU A 86 2.18 -6.77 -14.04
C GLU A 86 3.21 -5.64 -14.14
N TYR A 87 3.27 -4.77 -13.14
CA TYR A 87 4.07 -3.55 -13.18
C TYR A 87 4.97 -3.43 -11.97
N LYS A 88 6.16 -2.84 -12.21
CA LYS A 88 7.09 -2.49 -11.14
C LYS A 88 6.46 -1.46 -10.20
N ILE A 89 6.69 -1.64 -8.90
CA ILE A 89 6.42 -0.63 -7.86
C ILE A 89 7.77 -0.13 -7.34
N GLY A 90 8.00 1.17 -7.42
CA GLY A 90 9.21 1.81 -6.91
C GLY A 90 9.07 2.20 -5.44
N ARG A 91 10.14 2.09 -4.65
CA ARG A 91 10.15 2.48 -3.24
C ARG A 91 11.13 3.61 -2.93
N ILE A 92 10.73 4.53 -2.04
CA ILE A 92 11.58 5.58 -1.47
C ILE A 92 11.67 5.38 0.05
N TYR A 93 12.89 5.20 0.56
CA TYR A 93 13.16 4.90 1.98
C TYR A 93 13.39 6.13 2.86
N ASP A 94 13.52 7.31 2.24
CA ASP A 94 13.51 8.60 2.94
C ASP A 94 12.10 8.96 3.37
N VAL A 95 11.96 9.59 4.54
CA VAL A 95 10.66 10.06 5.04
C VAL A 95 10.12 11.14 4.09
N LEU A 96 8.98 10.86 3.47
CA LEU A 96 8.31 11.76 2.54
C LEU A 96 6.99 12.33 3.10
N TYR A 97 6.51 11.79 4.22
CA TYR A 97 5.19 12.09 4.76
C TYR A 97 5.15 11.95 6.28
N HIS A 98 4.44 12.86 6.93
CA HIS A 98 4.18 12.81 8.37
C HIS A 98 2.75 12.31 8.60
N CYS A 99 2.62 11.07 9.05
CA CYS A 99 1.32 10.49 9.40
C CYS A 99 0.96 10.95 10.82
N ARG A 100 0.01 11.88 10.90
CA ARG A 100 -0.50 12.37 12.18
C ARG A 100 -1.51 11.37 12.75
N ARG A 101 -1.33 11.00 14.02
CA ARG A 101 -2.36 10.35 14.83
C ARG A 101 -2.74 11.23 16.00
N TRP A 102 -4.04 11.30 16.26
CA TRP A 102 -4.63 12.04 17.37
C TRP A 102 -5.88 11.31 17.86
N GLU A 103 -6.31 11.66 19.07
CA GLU A 103 -7.50 11.08 19.71
C GLU A 103 -8.77 11.38 18.89
N GLY A 104 -9.61 10.36 18.67
CA GLY A 104 -10.79 10.48 17.81
C GLY A 104 -10.53 10.38 16.30
N ASN A 105 -9.30 10.10 15.86
CA ASN A 105 -9.06 9.67 14.47
C ASN A 105 -9.79 8.33 14.20
N SER A 106 -10.36 8.18 13.01
CA SER A 106 -11.14 7.02 12.57
C SER A 106 -10.44 5.67 12.70
N ASP A 107 -9.10 5.67 12.81
CA ASP A 107 -8.26 4.47 12.96
C ASP A 107 -7.78 4.21 14.40
N ALA A 108 -8.13 5.08 15.35
CA ALA A 108 -7.79 4.92 16.76
C ALA A 108 -9.01 4.37 17.50
N ALA A 109 -8.97 3.08 17.88
CA ALA A 109 -10.03 2.35 18.59
C ALA A 109 -11.23 1.88 17.73
N LEU A 110 -10.96 1.17 16.63
CA LEU A 110 -12.00 0.42 15.91
C LEU A 110 -12.63 -0.66 16.81
N SER A 111 -13.95 -0.89 16.66
CA SER A 111 -14.62 -2.04 17.27
C SER A 111 -14.08 -3.35 16.69
N VAL A 112 -14.18 -4.44 17.46
CA VAL A 112 -13.77 -5.79 17.01
C VAL A 112 -14.45 -6.15 15.69
N ASP A 113 -15.75 -5.87 15.54
CA ASP A 113 -16.50 -6.13 14.31
C ASP A 113 -15.91 -5.39 13.10
N LYS A 114 -15.53 -4.11 13.28
CA LYS A 114 -14.94 -3.31 12.20
C LYS A 114 -13.52 -3.77 11.87
N VAL A 115 -12.73 -4.18 12.87
CA VAL A 115 -11.43 -4.83 12.64
C VAL A 115 -11.59 -6.13 11.85
N ASN A 116 -12.58 -6.96 12.20
CA ASN A 116 -12.85 -8.22 11.51
C ASN A 116 -13.31 -7.99 10.07
N ALA A 117 -14.20 -7.02 9.83
CA ALA A 117 -14.63 -6.65 8.49
C ALA A 117 -13.46 -6.16 7.62
N ASN A 118 -12.58 -5.33 8.19
CA ASN A 118 -11.39 -4.83 7.53
C ASN A 118 -10.39 -5.95 7.18
N ASN A 119 -10.16 -6.88 8.11
CA ASN A 119 -9.28 -8.02 7.89
C ASN A 119 -9.85 -8.95 6.81
N TYR A 120 -11.14 -9.29 6.91
CA TYR A 120 -11.84 -10.12 5.92
C TYR A 120 -11.73 -9.52 4.52
N TYR A 121 -11.94 -8.20 4.38
CA TYR A 121 -11.81 -7.54 3.09
C TYR A 121 -10.40 -7.64 2.50
N LYS A 122 -9.35 -7.41 3.32
CA LYS A 122 -7.97 -7.54 2.84
C LYS A 122 -7.61 -8.99 2.49
N ASP A 123 -8.12 -9.96 3.22
CA ASP A 123 -7.90 -11.39 2.92
C ASP A 123 -8.62 -11.81 1.64
N PHE A 124 -9.82 -11.28 1.39
CA PHE A 124 -10.51 -11.42 0.10
C PHE A 124 -9.66 -10.86 -1.05
N LEU A 125 -9.16 -9.62 -0.92
CA LEU A 125 -8.30 -9.00 -1.93
C LEU A 125 -7.03 -9.83 -2.23
N ARG A 126 -6.37 -10.33 -1.18
CA ARG A 126 -5.17 -11.18 -1.30
C ARG A 126 -5.49 -12.50 -2.01
N THR A 127 -6.62 -13.12 -1.68
CA THR A 127 -7.09 -14.36 -2.30
C THR A 127 -7.35 -14.16 -3.79
N CYS A 128 -8.13 -13.16 -4.17
CA CYS A 128 -8.41 -12.86 -5.58
C CYS A 128 -7.14 -12.56 -6.39
N GLU A 129 -6.20 -11.82 -5.79
CA GLU A 129 -4.93 -11.50 -6.44
C GLU A 129 -4.03 -12.74 -6.58
N LEU A 130 -4.00 -13.63 -5.59
CA LEU A 130 -3.27 -14.89 -5.66
C LEU A 130 -3.80 -15.79 -6.77
N GLU A 131 -5.13 -15.97 -6.85
CA GLU A 131 -5.78 -16.74 -7.91
C GLU A 131 -5.46 -16.17 -9.30
N ALA A 132 -5.55 -14.84 -9.45
CA ALA A 132 -5.23 -14.19 -10.72
C ALA A 132 -3.75 -14.37 -11.12
N ARG A 133 -2.81 -14.41 -10.16
CA ARG A 133 -1.40 -14.73 -10.43
C ARG A 133 -1.20 -16.18 -10.84
N ILE A 134 -1.89 -17.12 -10.22
CA ILE A 134 -1.85 -18.54 -10.59
C ILE A 134 -2.30 -18.69 -12.05
N LEU A 135 -3.47 -18.15 -12.40
CA LEU A 135 -4.00 -18.19 -13.77
C LEU A 135 -3.06 -17.53 -14.78
N MET A 136 -2.46 -16.38 -14.43
CA MET A 136 -1.50 -15.70 -15.29
C MET A 136 -0.25 -16.56 -15.55
N ASN A 137 0.24 -17.27 -14.53
CA ASN A 137 1.41 -18.14 -14.66
C ASN A 137 1.09 -19.44 -15.44
N GLU A 138 -0.13 -19.96 -15.36
CA GLU A 138 -0.58 -21.10 -16.17
C GLU A 138 -0.71 -20.73 -17.66
N SER A 139 -1.01 -19.46 -17.96
CA SER A 139 -1.14 -18.96 -19.33
C SER A 139 0.17 -18.56 -20.02
N ARG A 140 1.31 -18.67 -19.31
CA ARG A 140 2.66 -18.31 -19.80
C ARG A 140 3.42 -19.53 -20.31
#